data_AF-H1VL29-F1
#
_entry.id   AF-H1VL29-F1
#
_cell.length_a   1.000
_cell.length_b   1.000
_cell.length_c   1.000
_cell.angle_alpha   90.00
_cell.angle_beta   90.00
_cell.angle_gamma   90.00
#
_symmetry.space_group_name_H-M   'P 1'
#
loop_
_entity.id
_entity.type
_entity.pdbx_description
1 polymer ?
#
loop_
_entity_poly.entity_id
_entity_poly.type
_entity_poly.pdbx_seq_one_letter_code
_entity_poly.pdbx_strand_id
1 'polypeptide(L)'
;MPLPLMPLVFLAHFAQTVTDVLTTEARRTTTNLSKNIDALRLQVRGPEHSFAPFPRLPPELRLKIWNHALPPRTLLASHAPNPSLLSVNREARHEALRRYTLVRLNTWGDRRIYIDFQRDSIAIVEGKGGGGFPVRGARHVIVVCEEPFQNPGSYLKCRYRAGLDSLTLVIGASPSCPTPLPIIRELQTPEDVQRSLGYSKEESERIGMEIRDLAQGWGNTQVHVGEFV
;
A
#
# COMPACT_ATOMS: atom_id res chain seq x y z
N MET A 1 -61.80 4.13 -36.44
CA MET A 1 -60.92 4.63 -37.53
C MET A 1 -59.50 4.72 -37.00
N PRO A 2 -58.55 3.85 -37.41
CA PRO A 2 -57.16 3.99 -37.01
C PRO A 2 -56.46 5.00 -37.93
N LEU A 3 -55.79 5.98 -37.35
CA LEU A 3 -54.95 6.97 -38.04
C LEU A 3 -53.74 6.29 -38.70
N PRO A 4 -53.23 6.78 -39.85
CA PRO A 4 -52.12 6.15 -40.55
C PRO A 4 -50.80 6.41 -39.79
N LEU A 5 -50.28 5.39 -39.10
CA LEU A 5 -48.99 5.41 -38.36
C LEU A 5 -47.75 5.38 -39.27
N MET A 6 -47.94 5.27 -40.59
CA MET A 6 -46.85 5.18 -41.57
C MET A 6 -45.82 6.34 -41.53
N PRO A 7 -46.18 7.62 -41.32
CA PRO A 7 -45.19 8.71 -41.32
C PRO A 7 -44.21 8.62 -40.15
N LEU A 8 -44.67 8.13 -39.00
CA LEU A 8 -43.86 8.05 -37.77
C LEU A 8 -42.80 6.94 -37.85
N VAL A 9 -43.12 5.82 -38.50
CA VAL A 9 -42.17 4.71 -38.69
C VAL A 9 -41.03 5.12 -39.63
N PHE A 10 -41.35 5.84 -40.71
CA PHE A 10 -40.32 6.36 -41.62
C PHE A 10 -39.41 7.39 -40.94
N LEU A 11 -39.98 8.25 -40.09
CA LEU A 11 -39.21 9.27 -39.38
C LEU A 11 -38.29 8.66 -38.31
N ALA A 12 -38.77 7.62 -37.62
CA ALA A 12 -37.96 6.86 -36.68
C ALA A 12 -36.82 6.10 -37.37
N HIS A 13 -37.10 5.42 -38.48
CA HIS A 13 -36.04 4.75 -39.24
C HIS A 13 -35.02 5.74 -39.80
N PHE A 14 -35.46 6.86 -40.38
CA PHE A 14 -34.58 7.89 -40.89
C PHE A 14 -33.69 8.49 -39.80
N ALA A 15 -34.25 8.81 -38.63
CA ALA A 15 -33.48 9.29 -37.49
C ALA A 15 -32.41 8.27 -37.07
N GLN A 16 -32.76 6.98 -37.04
CA GLN A 16 -31.85 5.89 -36.68
C GLN A 16 -30.70 5.74 -37.70
N THR A 17 -30.99 5.79 -39.01
CA THR A 17 -29.96 5.72 -40.04
C THR A 17 -29.02 6.93 -39.98
N VAL A 18 -29.55 8.13 -39.75
CA VAL A 18 -28.72 9.34 -39.62
C VAL A 18 -27.82 9.26 -38.39
N THR A 19 -28.32 8.77 -37.25
CA THR A 19 -27.47 8.58 -36.06
C THR A 19 -26.38 7.53 -36.27
N ASP A 20 -26.65 6.44 -36.99
CA ASP A 20 -25.64 5.42 -37.30
C ASP A 20 -24.56 5.95 -38.25
N VAL A 21 -24.94 6.73 -39.27
CA VAL A 21 -23.97 7.36 -40.17
C VAL A 21 -23.08 8.37 -39.42
N LEU A 22 -23.68 9.23 -38.58
CA LEU A 22 -22.92 10.22 -37.83
C LEU A 22 -22.00 9.58 -36.78
N THR A 23 -22.44 8.52 -36.10
CA THR A 23 -21.61 7.83 -35.10
C THR A 23 -20.49 7.00 -35.74
N THR A 24 -20.72 6.40 -36.91
CA THR A 24 -19.67 5.67 -37.64
C THR A 24 -18.61 6.62 -38.20
N GLU A 25 -19.00 7.78 -38.73
CA GLU A 25 -18.05 8.81 -39.16
C GLU A 25 -17.29 9.43 -37.97
N ALA A 26 -17.95 9.70 -36.85
CA ALA A 26 -17.28 10.14 -35.62
C ALA A 26 -16.27 9.10 -35.08
N ARG A 27 -16.58 7.80 -35.19
CA ARG A 27 -15.63 6.71 -34.83
C ARG A 27 -14.46 6.65 -35.81
N ARG A 28 -14.67 6.90 -37.10
CA ARG A 28 -13.60 6.93 -38.11
C ARG A 28 -12.66 8.11 -37.90
N THR A 29 -13.19 9.30 -37.62
CA THR A 29 -12.36 10.49 -37.37
C THR A 29 -11.54 10.37 -36.08
N THR A 30 -12.13 9.86 -35.00
CA THR A 30 -11.41 9.63 -33.73
C THR A 30 -10.31 8.57 -33.86
N THR A 31 -10.55 7.48 -34.58
CA THR A 31 -9.53 6.45 -34.83
C THR A 31 -8.42 6.91 -35.77
N ASN A 32 -8.70 7.79 -36.73
CA ASN A 32 -7.66 8.40 -37.55
C ASN A 32 -6.85 9.42 -36.76
N LEU A 33 -7.49 10.21 -35.89
CA LEU A 33 -6.81 11.14 -34.99
C LEU A 33 -5.89 10.41 -34.02
N SER A 34 -6.32 9.30 -33.42
CA SER A 34 -5.47 8.50 -32.51
C SER A 34 -4.25 7.93 -33.23
N LYS A 35 -4.43 7.38 -34.43
CA LYS A 35 -3.33 6.90 -35.28
C LYS A 35 -2.34 8.00 -35.62
N ASN A 36 -2.82 9.20 -35.94
CA ASN A 36 -1.97 10.34 -36.24
C ASN A 36 -1.21 10.84 -35.00
N ILE A 37 -1.84 10.87 -33.83
CA ILE A 37 -1.18 11.21 -32.56
C ILE A 37 -0.09 10.19 -32.22
N ASP A 38 -0.35 8.90 -32.42
CA ASP A 38 0.64 7.85 -32.17
C ASP A 38 1.80 7.91 -33.17
N ALA A 39 1.52 8.21 -34.44
CA ALA A 39 2.54 8.46 -35.46
C ALA A 39 3.41 9.69 -35.12
N LEU A 40 2.80 10.79 -34.67
CA LEU A 40 3.52 11.99 -34.22
C LEU A 40 4.36 11.71 -32.97
N ARG A 41 3.86 10.93 -32.01
CA ARG A 41 4.63 10.50 -30.82
C ARG A 41 5.86 9.67 -31.19
N LEU A 42 5.77 8.85 -32.24
CA LEU A 42 6.89 8.05 -32.75
C LEU A 42 7.90 8.90 -33.54
N GLN A 43 7.47 9.95 -34.23
CA GLN A 43 8.36 10.83 -34.99
C GLN A 43 9.19 11.78 -34.12
N VAL A 44 8.69 12.17 -32.95
CA VAL A 44 9.41 13.10 -32.04
C VAL A 44 10.60 12.44 -31.32
N ARG A 45 10.74 11.10 -31.37
CA ARG A 45 11.88 10.37 -30.78
C ARG A 45 12.60 9.56 -31.86
N GLY A 46 13.80 10.00 -32.26
CA GLY A 46 14.66 9.22 -33.15
C GLY A 46 15.01 7.83 -32.59
N PRO A 47 15.59 6.91 -33.40
CA PRO A 47 15.95 5.56 -32.96
C PRO A 47 16.91 5.53 -31.76
N GLU A 48 17.67 6.60 -31.54
CA GLU A 48 18.56 6.84 -30.40
C GLU A 48 17.83 7.08 -29.06
N HIS A 49 16.50 7.28 -29.10
CA HIS A 49 15.64 7.53 -27.95
C HIS A 49 14.54 6.47 -27.79
N SER A 50 14.76 5.28 -28.34
CA SER A 50 13.89 4.12 -28.14
C SER A 50 14.26 3.42 -26.83
N PHE A 51 13.33 3.43 -25.86
CA PHE A 51 13.48 2.59 -24.68
C PHE A 51 13.31 1.13 -25.11
N ALA A 52 14.39 0.36 -25.05
CA ALA A 52 14.34 -1.05 -25.40
C ALA A 52 13.26 -1.75 -24.55
N PRO A 53 12.42 -2.62 -25.15
CA PRO A 53 11.43 -3.36 -24.38
C PRO A 53 12.13 -4.11 -23.26
N PHE A 54 11.52 -4.13 -22.07
CA PHE A 54 12.14 -4.55 -20.81
C PHE A 54 13.06 -5.79 -20.90
N PRO A 55 12.70 -6.89 -21.62
CA PRO A 55 13.56 -8.08 -21.74
C PRO A 55 14.89 -7.85 -22.48
N ARG A 56 15.01 -6.78 -23.27
CA ARG A 56 16.22 -6.41 -24.02
C ARG A 56 17.15 -5.50 -23.23
N LEU A 57 16.76 -5.07 -22.03
CA LEU A 57 17.63 -4.32 -21.14
C LEU A 57 18.75 -5.21 -20.59
N PRO A 58 19.97 -4.67 -20.40
CA PRO A 58 21.01 -5.34 -19.64
C PRO A 58 20.50 -5.88 -18.30
N PRO A 59 20.96 -7.08 -17.87
CA PRO A 59 20.48 -7.71 -16.65
C PRO A 59 20.62 -6.83 -15.41
N GLU A 60 21.67 -6.00 -15.33
CA GLU A 60 21.90 -5.08 -14.21
C GLU A 60 20.78 -4.03 -14.11
N LEU A 61 20.32 -3.51 -15.25
CA LEU A 61 19.22 -2.55 -15.29
C LEU A 61 17.90 -3.20 -14.93
N ARG A 62 17.65 -4.43 -15.40
CA ARG A 62 16.45 -5.19 -15.02
C ARG A 62 16.40 -5.43 -13.51
N LEU A 63 17.51 -5.86 -12.91
CA LEU A 63 17.63 -6.06 -11.46
C LEU A 63 17.46 -4.74 -10.68
N LYS A 64 18.00 -3.62 -11.16
CA LYS A 64 17.77 -2.30 -10.55
C LYS A 64 16.29 -1.92 -10.58
N ILE A 65 15.61 -2.13 -11.72
CA ILE A 65 14.19 -1.80 -11.85
C ILE A 65 13.36 -2.68 -10.91
N TRP A 66 13.63 -3.98 -10.84
CA TRP A 66 12.94 -4.88 -9.91
C TRP A 66 13.16 -4.49 -8.45
N ASN A 67 14.38 -4.12 -8.06
CA ASN A 67 14.66 -3.64 -6.71
C ASN A 67 13.94 -2.33 -6.38
N HIS A 68 13.77 -1.44 -7.35
CA HIS A 68 13.03 -0.19 -7.18
C HIS A 68 11.50 -0.39 -7.18
N ALA A 69 11.00 -1.37 -7.93
CA ALA A 69 9.58 -1.70 -8.02
C ALA A 69 9.03 -2.39 -6.75
N LEU A 70 9.88 -2.63 -5.75
CA LEU A 70 9.54 -3.17 -4.44
C LEU A 70 9.69 -2.08 -3.35
N PRO A 71 8.74 -1.14 -3.26
CA PRO A 71 8.72 -0.20 -2.15
C PRO A 71 8.47 -0.94 -0.83
N PRO A 72 8.95 -0.42 0.32
CA PRO A 72 8.55 -0.88 1.64
C PRO A 72 7.02 -0.86 1.77
N ARG A 73 6.44 -1.87 2.42
CA ARG A 73 4.99 -1.99 2.58
C ARG A 73 4.64 -2.20 4.05
N THR A 74 3.49 -1.69 4.44
CA THR A 74 2.94 -1.98 5.77
C THR A 74 1.90 -3.09 5.68
N LEU A 75 2.12 -4.16 6.43
CA LEU A 75 1.29 -5.36 6.42
C LEU A 75 0.41 -5.39 7.67
N LEU A 76 -0.89 -5.56 7.45
CA LEU A 76 -1.88 -5.87 8.46
C LEU A 76 -2.40 -7.29 8.28
N ALA A 77 -2.89 -7.90 9.35
CA ALA A 77 -3.58 -9.19 9.29
C ALA A 77 -4.75 -9.20 8.28
N SER A 78 -5.50 -8.09 8.20
CA SER A 78 -6.60 -7.89 7.27
C SER A 78 -6.15 -7.42 5.89
N HIS A 79 -5.03 -6.70 5.78
CA HIS A 79 -4.55 -6.11 4.54
C HIS A 79 -3.05 -6.37 4.33
N ALA A 80 -2.77 -7.38 3.52
CA ALA A 80 -1.43 -7.73 3.06
C ALA A 80 -1.47 -7.94 1.53
N PRO A 81 -1.22 -6.88 0.74
CA PRO A 81 -1.26 -6.99 -0.71
C PRO A 81 -0.13 -7.90 -1.21
N ASN A 82 -0.36 -8.59 -2.33
CA ASN A 82 0.69 -9.37 -2.96
C ASN A 82 1.77 -8.44 -3.53
N PRO A 83 3.07 -8.80 -3.43
CA PRO A 83 4.13 -8.06 -4.12
C PRO A 83 3.81 -7.95 -5.62
N SER A 84 3.87 -6.73 -6.15
CA SER A 84 3.54 -6.43 -7.56
C SER A 84 4.35 -7.29 -8.52
N LEU A 85 5.62 -7.56 -8.22
CA LEU A 85 6.52 -8.36 -9.05
C LEU A 85 6.04 -9.80 -9.29
N LEU A 86 5.19 -10.37 -8.44
CA LEU A 86 4.69 -11.75 -8.63
C LEU A 86 3.82 -11.89 -9.89
N SER A 87 3.16 -10.80 -10.32
CA SER A 87 2.24 -10.79 -11.47
C SER A 87 2.85 -10.24 -12.76
N VAL A 88 4.05 -9.67 -12.74
CA VAL A 88 4.63 -8.98 -13.92
C VAL A 88 5.10 -9.96 -14.99
N ASN A 89 6.13 -10.76 -14.70
CA ASN A 89 6.66 -11.78 -15.61
C ASN A 89 7.43 -12.87 -14.84
N ARG A 90 7.98 -13.87 -15.54
CA ARG A 90 8.68 -15.01 -14.91
C ARG A 90 9.94 -14.58 -14.14
N GLU A 91 10.72 -13.65 -14.68
CA GLU A 91 11.95 -13.16 -14.05
C GLU A 91 11.65 -12.33 -12.81
N ALA A 92 10.74 -11.36 -12.92
CA ALA A 92 10.27 -10.54 -11.79
C ALA A 92 9.73 -11.42 -10.65
N ARG A 93 8.95 -12.46 -11.00
CA ARG A 93 8.44 -13.43 -10.02
C ARG A 93 9.57 -14.21 -9.36
N HIS A 94 10.58 -14.63 -10.12
CA HIS A 94 11.74 -15.33 -9.55
C HIS A 94 12.48 -14.45 -8.54
N GLU A 95 12.76 -13.20 -8.88
CA GLU A 95 13.40 -12.24 -7.98
C GLU A 95 12.54 -11.94 -6.75
N ALA A 96 11.22 -11.81 -6.91
CA ALA A 96 10.31 -11.64 -5.79
C ALA A 96 10.31 -12.86 -4.85
N LEU A 97 10.22 -14.08 -5.38
CA LEU A 97 10.21 -15.30 -4.57
C LEU A 97 11.55 -15.58 -3.90
N ARG A 98 12.67 -15.06 -4.43
CA ARG A 98 13.98 -15.10 -3.79
C ARG A 98 14.03 -14.24 -2.52
N ARG A 99 13.24 -13.17 -2.48
CA ARG A 99 13.28 -12.13 -1.43
C ARG A 99 12.18 -12.29 -0.38
N TYR A 100 10.97 -12.59 -0.83
CA TYR A 100 9.79 -12.70 0.04
C TYR A 100 9.65 -14.10 0.61
N THR A 101 9.38 -14.19 1.91
CA THR A 101 9.02 -15.43 2.57
C THR A 101 7.51 -15.59 2.59
N LEU A 102 7.01 -16.75 2.17
CA LEU A 102 5.58 -17.09 2.27
C LEU A 102 5.26 -17.57 3.69
N VAL A 103 4.38 -16.84 4.38
CA VAL A 103 3.98 -17.13 5.75
C VAL A 103 2.49 -17.46 5.81
N ARG A 104 2.15 -18.53 6.53
CA ARG A 104 0.78 -18.96 6.79
C ARG A 104 0.27 -18.31 8.08
N LEU A 105 -0.87 -17.63 8.00
CA LEU A 105 -1.56 -17.02 9.12
C LEU A 105 -2.59 -18.01 9.66
N ASN A 106 -2.38 -18.46 10.89
CA ASN A 106 -3.27 -19.45 11.52
C ASN A 106 -4.54 -18.82 12.10
N THR A 107 -4.52 -17.53 12.42
CA THR A 107 -5.59 -16.83 13.15
C THR A 107 -6.70 -16.25 12.26
N TRP A 108 -6.54 -16.25 10.94
CA TRP A 108 -7.49 -15.63 10.00
C TRP A 108 -7.75 -16.49 8.76
N GLY A 109 -7.99 -17.79 8.96
CA GLY A 109 -8.41 -18.73 7.92
C GLY A 109 -7.36 -18.95 6.83
N ASP A 110 -6.41 -19.87 7.05
CA ASP A 110 -5.33 -20.29 6.12
C ASP A 110 -4.86 -19.22 5.11
N ARG A 111 -4.69 -17.99 5.58
CA ARG A 111 -4.28 -16.90 4.71
C ARG A 111 -2.78 -16.97 4.58
N ARG A 112 -2.28 -16.96 3.34
CA ARG A 112 -0.84 -16.94 3.07
C ARG A 112 -0.44 -15.54 2.61
N ILE A 113 0.59 -14.99 3.23
CA ILE A 113 1.09 -13.66 2.92
C ILE A 113 2.59 -13.72 2.61
N TYR A 114 3.03 -12.89 1.68
CA TYR A 114 4.45 -12.75 1.34
C TYR A 114 5.04 -11.58 2.12
N ILE A 115 6.08 -11.86 2.92
CA ILE A 115 6.74 -10.89 3.80
C ILE A 115 8.22 -10.79 3.46
N ASP A 116 8.70 -9.56 3.24
CA ASP A 116 10.12 -9.25 3.28
C ASP A 116 10.44 -8.71 4.67
N PHE A 117 11.00 -9.56 5.54
CA PHE A 117 11.27 -9.20 6.93
C PHE A 117 12.26 -8.04 7.11
N GLN A 118 13.06 -7.72 6.08
CA GLN A 118 14.03 -6.61 6.13
C GLN A 118 13.44 -5.26 5.74
N ARG A 119 12.34 -5.22 4.97
CA ARG A 119 11.78 -3.97 4.44
C ARG A 119 10.30 -3.75 4.75
N ASP A 120 9.52 -4.83 4.87
CA ASP A 120 8.10 -4.70 5.19
C ASP A 120 7.94 -4.39 6.69
N SER A 121 7.06 -3.46 6.98
CA SER A 121 6.65 -3.11 8.34
C SER A 121 5.42 -3.92 8.72
N ILE A 122 5.45 -4.53 9.90
CA ILE A 122 4.32 -5.33 10.42
C ILE A 122 3.51 -4.46 11.37
N ALA A 123 2.27 -4.18 11.02
CA ALA A 123 1.35 -3.42 11.86
C ALA A 123 0.45 -4.34 12.69
N ILE A 124 0.35 -4.03 13.98
CA ILE A 124 -0.42 -4.75 14.99
C ILE A 124 -1.39 -3.75 15.61
N VAL A 125 -2.68 -4.08 15.62
CA VAL A 125 -3.71 -3.26 16.26
C VAL A 125 -4.06 -3.87 17.61
N GLU A 126 -3.98 -3.07 18.68
CA GLU A 126 -4.37 -3.50 20.02
C GLU A 126 -5.84 -3.92 20.08
N GLY A 127 -6.18 -4.84 21.00
CA GLY A 127 -7.55 -5.37 21.15
C GLY A 127 -8.02 -6.35 20.06
N LYS A 128 -7.47 -6.31 18.84
CA LYS A 128 -7.93 -7.13 17.69
C LYS A 128 -7.17 -8.44 17.49
N GLY A 129 -6.85 -9.15 18.57
CA GLY A 129 -6.38 -10.54 18.47
C GLY A 129 -5.01 -10.70 17.79
N GLY A 130 -4.05 -9.82 18.09
CA GLY A 130 -2.67 -9.85 17.58
C GLY A 130 -1.84 -11.10 17.92
N GLY A 131 -2.42 -12.15 18.51
CA GLY A 131 -1.72 -13.35 18.97
C GLY A 131 -1.11 -14.22 17.87
N GLY A 132 -1.55 -14.10 16.61
CA GLY A 132 -1.11 -14.97 15.50
C GLY A 132 -0.44 -14.28 14.32
N PHE A 133 -0.25 -12.96 14.34
CA PHE A 133 0.46 -12.29 13.25
C PHE A 133 1.97 -12.57 13.37
N PRO A 134 2.69 -12.86 12.26
CA PRO A 134 4.04 -13.40 12.31
C PRO A 134 5.07 -12.31 12.58
N VAL A 135 5.13 -11.84 13.82
CA VAL A 135 6.14 -10.86 14.28
C VAL A 135 7.54 -11.49 14.41
N ARG A 136 7.70 -12.79 14.11
CA ARG A 136 8.98 -13.51 14.32
C ARG A 136 9.89 -13.25 13.13
N GLY A 137 11.01 -12.58 13.39
CA GLY A 137 11.97 -12.20 12.36
C GLY A 137 11.67 -10.83 11.74
N ALA A 138 10.57 -10.17 12.10
CA ALA A 138 10.29 -8.81 11.65
C ALA A 138 11.32 -7.83 12.20
N ARG A 139 11.81 -6.93 11.35
CA ARG A 139 12.73 -5.85 11.73
C ARG A 139 12.00 -4.56 12.09
N HIS A 140 10.89 -4.29 11.40
CA HIS A 140 10.11 -3.07 11.57
C HIS A 140 8.70 -3.41 12.01
N VAL A 141 8.29 -2.93 13.18
CA VAL A 141 6.97 -3.20 13.74
C VAL A 141 6.27 -1.89 14.09
N ILE A 142 4.99 -1.80 13.75
CA ILE A 142 4.10 -0.71 14.10
C ILE A 142 3.05 -1.26 15.04
N VAL A 143 2.85 -0.63 16.18
CA VAL A 143 1.80 -0.98 17.13
C VAL A 143 0.83 0.19 17.20
N VAL A 144 -0.42 -0.07 16.86
CA VAL A 144 -1.52 0.90 16.94
C VAL A 144 -2.18 0.73 18.30
N CYS A 145 -1.91 1.68 19.19
CA CYS A 145 -2.41 1.73 20.56
C CYS A 145 -3.60 2.69 20.66
N GLU A 146 -4.72 2.18 21.17
CA GLU A 146 -5.92 2.99 21.42
C GLU A 146 -5.69 3.89 22.64
N GLU A 147 -5.22 3.28 23.74
CA GLU A 147 -4.83 3.99 24.95
C GLU A 147 -3.33 3.75 25.23
N PRO A 148 -2.53 4.81 25.40
CA PRO A 148 -1.09 4.67 25.58
C PRO A 148 -0.80 3.92 26.89
N PHE A 149 -0.12 2.79 26.76
CA PHE A 149 0.47 1.98 27.83
C PHE A 149 -0.46 1.32 28.85
N GLN A 150 -1.79 1.41 28.72
CA GLN A 150 -2.70 0.68 29.60
C GLN A 150 -2.56 -0.85 29.48
N ASN A 151 -2.27 -1.37 28.29
CA ASN A 151 -2.07 -2.79 28.06
C ASN A 151 -0.64 -3.10 27.61
N PRO A 152 0.29 -3.34 28.54
CA PRO A 152 1.68 -3.59 28.20
C PRO A 152 1.86 -4.87 27.36
N GLY A 153 0.88 -5.79 27.39
CA GLY A 153 0.95 -7.05 26.67
C GLY A 153 1.09 -6.91 25.15
N SER A 154 0.63 -5.83 24.53
CA SER A 154 0.61 -5.74 23.06
C SER A 154 1.97 -5.39 22.47
N TYR A 155 2.64 -4.36 23.01
CA TYR A 155 3.99 -3.99 22.60
C TYR A 155 5.06 -4.86 23.28
N LEU A 156 4.84 -5.37 24.50
CA LEU A 156 5.78 -6.33 25.12
C LEU A 156 5.80 -7.70 24.43
N LYS A 157 4.71 -8.12 23.76
CA LYS A 157 4.75 -9.33 22.92
C LYS A 157 5.76 -9.22 21.77
N CYS A 158 6.06 -8.00 21.32
CA CYS A 158 7.07 -7.74 20.30
C CYS A 158 8.50 -7.96 20.86
N ARG A 159 8.71 -7.78 22.17
CA ARG A 159 9.99 -8.01 22.87
C ARG A 159 10.50 -9.44 22.76
N TYR A 160 9.60 -10.43 22.73
CA TYR A 160 9.98 -11.86 22.72
C TYR A 160 10.65 -12.35 21.42
N ARG A 161 10.88 -11.46 20.45
CA ARG A 161 11.36 -11.83 19.12
C ARG A 161 12.59 -11.00 18.73
N ALA A 162 13.62 -11.10 19.58
CA ALA A 162 14.96 -10.52 19.46
C ALA A 162 15.41 -10.31 18.00
N GLY A 163 15.48 -9.05 17.58
CA GLY A 163 15.87 -8.66 16.22
C GLY A 163 15.15 -7.44 15.65
N LEU A 164 14.34 -6.72 16.44
CA LEU A 164 13.72 -5.47 15.97
C LEU A 164 14.78 -4.39 15.77
N ASP A 165 14.74 -3.76 14.60
CA ASP A 165 15.54 -2.58 14.30
C ASP A 165 14.75 -1.32 14.67
N SER A 166 13.43 -1.31 14.41
CA SER A 166 12.53 -0.23 14.82
C SER A 166 11.15 -0.70 15.29
N LEU A 167 10.60 0.05 16.25
CA LEU A 167 9.25 -0.05 16.78
C LEU A 167 8.58 1.32 16.71
N THR A 168 7.44 1.45 16.04
CA THR A 168 6.65 2.69 16.01
C THR A 168 5.34 2.48 16.77
N LEU A 169 5.12 3.27 17.82
CA LEU A 169 3.88 3.30 18.59
C LEU A 169 2.98 4.40 18.02
N VAL A 170 1.85 4.02 17.42
CA VAL A 170 0.83 4.96 16.95
C VAL A 170 -0.20 5.13 18.06
N ILE A 171 -0.30 6.34 18.63
CA ILE A 171 -1.14 6.63 19.79
C ILE A 171 -2.42 7.36 19.35
N GLY A 172 -3.51 7.15 20.07
CA GLY A 172 -4.78 7.90 19.86
C GLY A 172 -5.55 7.43 18.63
N ALA A 173 -5.21 6.26 18.11
CA ALA A 173 -5.86 5.70 16.94
C ALA A 173 -7.04 4.80 17.33
N SER A 174 -8.17 4.97 16.65
CA SER A 174 -9.34 4.11 16.83
C SER A 174 -9.04 2.65 16.46
N PRO A 175 -9.61 1.66 17.19
CA PRO A 175 -9.45 0.24 16.88
C PRO A 175 -10.04 -0.13 15.52
N SER A 176 -10.95 0.68 14.95
CA SER A 176 -11.37 0.57 13.55
C SER A 176 -10.35 1.22 12.63
N CYS A 177 -9.13 0.68 12.63
CA CYS A 177 -8.07 1.17 11.76
C CYS A 177 -8.44 0.91 10.28
N PRO A 178 -8.42 1.95 9.42
CA PRO A 178 -8.76 1.79 8.01
C PRO A 178 -7.70 0.94 7.29
N THR A 179 -8.14 0.28 6.23
CA THR A 179 -7.27 -0.52 5.35
C THR A 179 -7.30 0.06 3.94
N PRO A 180 -6.17 0.53 3.37
CA PRO A 180 -4.81 0.51 3.92
C PRO A 180 -4.60 1.48 5.09
N LEU A 181 -3.51 1.28 5.85
CA LEU A 181 -3.13 2.16 6.95
C LEU A 181 -2.92 3.60 6.47
N PRO A 182 -3.37 4.60 7.24
CA PRO A 182 -3.06 5.99 6.98
C PRO A 182 -1.55 6.26 7.09
N ILE A 183 -1.14 7.44 6.63
CA ILE A 183 0.24 7.88 6.75
C ILE A 183 0.52 8.11 8.24
N ILE A 184 1.67 7.62 8.71
CA ILE A 184 2.11 7.83 10.09
C ILE A 184 3.03 9.04 10.11
N ARG A 185 2.69 10.04 10.92
CA ARG A 185 3.56 11.17 11.22
C ARG A 185 4.24 10.93 12.56
N GLU A 186 5.56 11.00 12.58
CA GLU A 186 6.33 10.85 13.81
C GLU A 186 6.17 12.06 14.73
N LEU A 187 5.96 11.79 16.01
CA LEU A 187 5.90 12.76 17.10
C LEU A 187 7.20 12.62 17.90
N GLN A 188 8.05 13.64 17.85
CA GLN A 188 9.40 13.57 18.42
C GLN A 188 9.43 14.03 19.87
N THR A 189 8.59 15.01 20.22
CA THR A 189 8.58 15.62 21.55
C THR A 189 7.28 15.37 22.31
N PRO A 190 7.31 15.34 23.65
CA PRO A 190 6.09 15.31 24.46
C PRO A 190 5.15 16.48 24.16
N GLU A 191 5.70 17.65 23.80
CA GLU A 191 4.88 18.80 23.39
C GLU A 191 4.13 18.56 22.08
N ASP A 192 4.72 17.79 21.14
CA ASP A 192 4.04 17.39 19.92
C ASP A 192 2.87 16.45 20.22
N VAL A 193 3.07 15.48 21.12
CA VAL A 193 2.00 14.58 21.61
C VAL A 193 0.87 15.38 22.24
N GLN A 194 1.20 16.36 23.08
CA GLN A 194 0.22 17.24 23.73
C GLN A 194 -0.58 18.03 22.69
N ARG A 195 0.12 18.69 21.75
CA ARG A 195 -0.49 19.58 20.75
C ARG A 195 -1.33 18.82 19.75
N SER A 196 -0.88 17.65 19.31
CA SER A 196 -1.48 16.92 18.20
C SER A 196 -2.62 16.01 18.64
N LEU A 197 -2.45 15.32 19.78
CA LEU A 197 -3.44 14.36 20.29
C LEU A 197 -4.32 14.94 21.41
N GLY A 198 -4.04 16.16 21.88
CA GLY A 198 -4.86 16.86 22.88
C GLY A 198 -4.73 16.32 24.31
N TYR A 199 -3.66 15.58 24.61
CA TYR A 199 -3.40 15.08 25.96
C TYR A 199 -3.07 16.22 26.95
N SER A 200 -3.20 15.94 28.26
CA SER A 200 -2.71 16.86 29.28
C SER A 200 -1.18 16.88 29.30
N LYS A 201 -0.59 17.92 29.91
CA LYS A 201 0.86 18.02 30.05
C LYS A 201 1.43 16.85 30.87
N GLU A 202 0.78 16.55 32.00
CA GLU A 202 1.16 15.44 32.89
C GLU A 202 1.14 14.09 32.15
N GLU A 203 0.10 13.88 31.34
CA GLU A 203 -0.06 12.65 30.57
C GLU A 203 0.98 12.52 29.44
N SER A 204 1.28 13.62 28.77
CA SER A 204 2.31 13.66 27.72
C SER A 204 3.70 13.40 28.28
N GLU A 205 4.00 13.94 29.48
CA GLU A 205 5.25 13.67 30.19
C GLU A 205 5.34 12.21 30.66
N ARG A 206 4.23 11.64 31.16
CA ARG A 206 4.12 10.21 31.52
C ARG A 206 4.42 9.32 30.33
N ILE A 207 3.75 9.54 29.20
CA ILE A 207 3.99 8.85 27.92
C ILE A 207 5.48 8.93 27.55
N GLY A 208 6.06 10.14 27.60
CA GLY A 208 7.47 10.36 27.30
C GLY A 208 8.43 9.57 28.20
N MET A 209 8.12 9.44 29.51
CA MET A 209 8.90 8.60 30.43
C MET A 209 8.82 7.13 30.07
N GLU A 210 7.62 6.61 29.85
CA GLU A 210 7.43 5.19 29.54
C GLU A 210 8.11 4.77 28.22
N ILE A 211 8.11 5.65 27.22
CA ILE A 211 8.85 5.42 25.95
C ILE A 211 10.35 5.34 26.19
N ARG A 212 10.91 6.22 27.04
CA ARG A 212 12.34 6.19 27.37
C ARG A 212 12.70 4.91 28.12
N ASP A 213 11.87 4.50 29.07
CA ASP A 213 12.06 3.25 29.81
C ASP A 213 11.99 2.03 28.89
N LEU A 214 11.06 2.05 27.92
CA LEU A 214 10.99 1.03 26.87
C LEU A 214 12.24 1.02 26.00
N ALA A 215 12.68 2.17 25.51
CA ALA A 215 13.88 2.27 24.69
C ALA A 215 15.12 1.74 25.43
N GLN A 216 15.29 2.11 26.70
CA GLN A 216 16.37 1.58 27.55
C GLN A 216 16.29 0.06 27.72
N GLY A 217 15.09 -0.48 27.93
CA GLY A 217 14.87 -1.93 28.09
C GLY A 217 15.07 -2.75 26.81
N TRP A 218 15.11 -2.08 25.64
CA TRP A 218 15.17 -2.71 24.31
C TRP A 218 16.51 -2.50 23.59
N GLY A 219 17.49 -1.91 24.28
CA GLY A 219 18.88 -1.80 23.82
C GLY A 219 19.00 -0.94 22.55
N ASN A 220 19.36 -1.57 21.43
CA ASN A 220 19.61 -0.89 20.16
C ASN A 220 18.35 -0.65 19.31
N THR A 221 17.17 -1.06 19.78
CA THR A 221 15.93 -0.89 19.02
C THR A 221 15.52 0.58 19.02
N GLN A 222 15.25 1.14 17.85
CA GLN A 222 14.73 2.50 17.76
C GLN A 222 13.23 2.50 18.07
N VAL A 223 12.84 3.20 19.13
CA VAL A 223 11.43 3.35 19.51
C VAL A 223 10.95 4.73 19.10
N HIS A 224 9.95 4.76 18.24
CA HIS A 224 9.33 5.96 17.68
C HIS A 224 7.88 6.07 18.13
N VAL A 225 7.36 7.29 18.17
CA VAL A 225 5.94 7.57 18.40
C VAL A 225 5.38 8.24 17.17
N GLY A 226 4.13 7.96 16.83
CA GLY A 226 3.45 8.68 15.77
C GLY A 226 1.93 8.78 15.95
N GLU A 227 1.33 9.52 15.03
CA GLU A 227 -0.11 9.65 14.85
C GLU A 227 -0.48 9.32 13.40
N PHE A 228 -1.75 9.02 13.16
CA PHE A 228 -2.28 8.93 11.79
C PHE A 228 -2.63 10.32 11.25
N VAL A 229 -2.29 10.54 9.98
CA VAL A 229 -2.60 11.76 9.20
C VAL A 229 -3.46 11.41 7.99
#